data_AF-A0A952VNW7-F1
#
_entry.id   AF-A0A952VNW7-F1
#
_cell.length_a   1.000
_cell.length_b   1.000
_cell.length_c   1.000
_cell.angle_alpha   90.00
_cell.angle_beta   90.00
_cell.angle_gamma   90.00
#
_symmetry.space_group_name_H-M   'P 1'
#
loop_
_entity.id
_entity.type
_entity.pdbx_description
1 polymer ?
#
loop_
_entity_poly.entity_id
_entity_poly.type
_entity_poly.pdbx_seq_one_letter_code
_entity_poly.pdbx_strand_id
1 'polypeptide(L)'
;MILSLRKACLSFVLLGIAFPSPLFAAEKSTATILVKDALTAPGQPATIEGKLISKHLMLIAALGGEPLELVVEGAVVARAMTGGDGRALLTYTPKTKGLVPVQVRVGKSPRVDQAEGQANLVVWEKRQPILVIELSSLLEQPAPSRVPPIGVTLESERKPLADAVEELGKLTQFYYRVIYVVEGRDGFQRSAEVREWLKHHKFPTGYLMTLPVIDTNTMGTKIDELHAAGWRTVKVGVGRSKAFVEAFLQRRLEAIMVPEPSKGDVPRKAKVAKDWKDVRKKL
;
A
#
# COMPACT_ATOMS: atom_id res chain seq x y z
N MET A 1 -92.12 -12.96 46.14
CA MET A 1 -91.99 -14.11 45.22
C MET A 1 -90.94 -13.76 44.17
N ILE A 2 -89.74 -14.30 44.37
CA ILE A 2 -88.63 -14.60 43.43
C ILE A 2 -88.43 -13.63 42.23
N LEU A 3 -87.33 -12.86 42.24
CA LEU A 3 -86.53 -12.65 41.03
C LEU A 3 -85.03 -12.51 41.38
N SER A 4 -84.28 -13.48 40.86
CA SER A 4 -82.85 -13.72 41.04
C SER A 4 -82.04 -12.89 40.05
N LEU A 5 -81.25 -11.92 40.52
CA LEU A 5 -80.22 -11.25 39.71
C LEU A 5 -79.01 -12.18 39.54
N ARG A 6 -78.82 -12.67 38.31
CA ARG A 6 -77.67 -13.50 37.94
C ARG A 6 -76.37 -12.69 38.00
N LYS A 7 -75.45 -13.14 38.86
CA LYS A 7 -74.03 -12.80 38.83
C LYS A 7 -73.39 -13.44 37.60
N ALA A 8 -72.71 -12.66 36.77
CA ALA A 8 -71.70 -13.16 35.84
C ALA A 8 -70.58 -12.12 35.77
N CYS A 9 -69.57 -12.30 36.62
CA CYS A 9 -68.33 -11.55 36.61
C CYS A 9 -67.43 -12.18 35.54
N LEU A 10 -67.27 -11.53 34.38
CA LEU A 10 -66.27 -11.93 33.39
C LEU A 10 -64.90 -11.44 33.89
N SER A 11 -64.10 -12.33 34.46
CA SER A 11 -62.69 -12.08 34.74
C SER A 11 -61.85 -12.40 33.49
N PHE A 12 -61.21 -11.36 32.99
CA PHE A 12 -60.14 -11.37 32.00
C PHE A 12 -58.97 -12.27 32.46
N VAL A 13 -58.52 -13.19 31.61
CA VAL A 13 -57.16 -13.76 31.67
C VAL A 13 -56.58 -13.72 30.26
N LEU A 14 -55.80 -12.67 29.98
CA LEU A 14 -54.92 -12.58 28.82
C LEU A 14 -53.62 -13.29 29.18
N LEU A 15 -53.47 -14.53 28.72
CA LEU A 15 -52.21 -15.27 28.83
C LEU A 15 -51.28 -14.77 27.71
N GLY A 16 -50.52 -13.72 28.00
CA GLY A 16 -49.46 -13.22 27.12
C GLY A 16 -48.31 -14.21 27.09
N ILE A 17 -48.23 -15.03 26.04
CA ILE A 17 -47.06 -15.88 25.77
C ILE A 17 -45.93 -14.94 25.32
N ALA A 18 -45.04 -14.59 26.24
CA ALA A 18 -43.77 -13.97 25.90
C ALA A 18 -42.88 -15.03 25.25
N PHE A 19 -42.87 -15.08 23.92
CA PHE A 19 -41.84 -15.80 23.19
C PHE A 19 -40.54 -15.02 23.38
N PRO A 20 -39.48 -15.60 23.99
CA PRO A 20 -38.17 -15.00 23.93
C PRO A 20 -37.72 -15.05 22.47
N SER A 21 -37.78 -13.92 21.77
CA SER A 21 -37.14 -13.77 20.48
C SER A 21 -35.65 -14.05 20.70
N PRO A 22 -35.04 -15.09 20.11
CA PRO A 22 -33.60 -15.20 20.11
C PRO A 22 -33.06 -13.96 19.39
N LEU A 23 -32.43 -13.06 20.15
CA LEU A 23 -31.56 -12.03 19.61
C LEU A 23 -30.39 -12.78 18.97
N PHE A 24 -30.56 -13.21 17.72
CA PHE A 24 -29.44 -13.55 16.86
C PHE A 24 -28.63 -12.27 16.71
N ALA A 25 -27.57 -12.14 17.51
CA ALA A 25 -26.51 -11.20 17.19
C ALA A 25 -26.04 -11.60 15.78
N ALA A 26 -26.34 -10.76 14.79
CA ALA A 26 -25.89 -10.99 13.43
C ALA A 26 -24.36 -11.16 13.49
N GLU A 27 -23.89 -12.32 13.03
CA GLU A 27 -22.47 -12.64 13.04
C GLU A 27 -21.74 -11.58 12.20
N LYS A 28 -20.70 -11.00 12.80
CA LYS A 28 -19.94 -9.95 12.14
C LYS A 28 -19.15 -10.54 10.99
N SER A 29 -19.04 -9.77 9.90
CA SER A 29 -18.21 -10.15 8.78
C SER A 29 -16.73 -10.00 9.13
N THR A 30 -15.94 -11.03 8.81
CA THR A 30 -14.48 -10.96 8.85
C THR A 30 -13.98 -10.02 7.76
N ALA A 31 -13.03 -9.15 8.10
CA ALA A 31 -12.48 -8.17 7.17
C ALA A 31 -10.95 -8.09 7.21
N THR A 32 -10.38 -7.49 6.18
CA THR A 32 -8.97 -7.17 6.05
C THR A 32 -8.84 -5.70 5.66
N ILE A 33 -7.89 -4.99 6.28
CA ILE A 33 -7.53 -3.63 5.89
C ILE A 33 -6.20 -3.67 5.14
N LEU A 34 -6.19 -3.07 3.95
CA LEU A 34 -4.98 -2.80 3.18
C LEU A 34 -4.70 -1.30 3.21
N VAL A 35 -3.45 -0.90 3.44
CA VAL A 35 -3.07 0.51 3.61
C VAL A 35 -1.90 0.86 2.72
N LYS A 36 -2.00 1.95 1.97
CA LYS A 36 -0.90 2.47 1.15
C LYS A 36 0.05 3.31 1.98
N ASP A 37 1.32 3.31 1.57
CA ASP A 37 2.29 4.28 2.07
C ASP A 37 1.93 5.70 1.60
N ALA A 38 2.41 6.70 2.33
CA ALA A 38 2.27 8.10 1.95
C ALA A 38 3.60 8.85 2.10
N LEU A 39 3.81 9.87 1.27
CA LEU A 39 4.99 10.73 1.29
C LEU A 39 4.58 12.18 1.59
N THR A 40 5.22 12.79 2.58
CA THR A 40 5.01 14.21 2.92
C THR A 40 6.30 14.85 3.47
N ALA A 41 6.23 16.15 3.74
CA ALA A 41 7.25 16.90 4.46
C ALA A 41 6.77 17.24 5.88
N PRO A 42 7.68 17.50 6.84
CA PRO A 42 7.29 17.95 8.17
C PRO A 42 6.38 19.18 8.12
N GLY A 43 5.30 19.16 8.91
CA GLY A 43 4.30 20.23 8.97
C GLY A 43 3.36 20.29 7.76
N GLN A 44 3.44 19.35 6.82
CA GLN A 44 2.53 19.27 5.67
C GLN A 44 1.55 18.11 5.84
N PRO A 45 0.25 18.30 5.53
CA PRO A 45 -0.72 17.22 5.63
C PRO A 45 -0.40 16.08 4.67
N ALA A 46 -0.62 14.85 5.12
CA ALA A 46 -0.57 13.64 4.33
C ALA A 46 -1.91 12.91 4.41
N THR A 47 -2.35 12.34 3.29
CA THR A 47 -3.52 11.47 3.24
C THR A 47 -3.06 10.01 3.26
N ILE A 48 -3.46 9.27 4.28
CA ILE A 48 -3.32 7.82 4.35
C ILE A 48 -4.57 7.19 3.74
N GLU A 49 -4.38 6.38 2.70
CA GLU A 49 -5.47 5.62 2.08
C GLU A 49 -5.55 4.22 2.70
N GLY A 50 -6.72 3.88 3.23
CA GLY A 50 -7.07 2.52 3.67
C GLY A 50 -8.19 1.93 2.80
N LYS A 51 -8.13 0.63 2.54
CA LYS A 51 -9.19 -0.13 1.85
C LYS A 51 -9.60 -1.31 2.70
N LEU A 52 -10.89 -1.36 3.04
CA LEU A 52 -11.52 -2.44 3.80
C LEU A 52 -12.20 -3.42 2.85
N ILE A 53 -11.83 -4.69 2.96
CA ILE A 53 -12.38 -5.78 2.15
C ILE A 53 -12.83 -6.94 3.04
N SER A 54 -13.86 -7.68 2.64
CA SER A 54 -14.13 -9.02 3.15
C SER A 54 -13.55 -10.07 2.22
N LYS A 55 -13.15 -11.21 2.79
CA LYS A 55 -12.79 -12.42 2.05
C LYS A 55 -13.71 -13.54 2.50
N HIS A 56 -14.68 -13.90 1.66
CA HIS A 56 -15.55 -15.06 1.90
C HIS A 56 -15.53 -15.97 0.67
N LEU A 57 -15.19 -17.26 0.84
CA LEU A 57 -15.21 -18.29 -0.20
C LEU A 57 -14.76 -17.78 -1.60
N MET A 58 -13.54 -17.22 -1.67
CA MET A 58 -12.93 -16.66 -2.90
C MET A 58 -13.53 -15.34 -3.45
N LEU A 59 -14.62 -14.81 -2.89
CA LEU A 59 -15.15 -13.49 -3.23
C LEU A 59 -14.48 -12.42 -2.35
N ILE A 60 -13.84 -11.46 -3.01
CA ILE A 60 -13.32 -10.24 -2.39
C ILE A 60 -14.36 -9.14 -2.61
N ALA A 61 -14.98 -8.66 -1.54
CA ALA A 61 -15.95 -7.56 -1.61
C ALA A 61 -15.43 -6.34 -0.85
N ALA A 62 -15.63 -5.16 -1.42
CA ALA A 62 -15.38 -3.91 -0.73
C ALA A 62 -16.45 -3.66 0.34
N LEU A 63 -16.04 -3.22 1.53
CA LEU A 63 -16.93 -2.96 2.65
C LEU A 63 -17.13 -1.46 2.87
N GLY A 64 -18.28 -0.95 2.43
CA GLY A 64 -18.66 0.46 2.57
C GLY A 64 -19.40 0.79 3.87
N GLY A 65 -19.36 2.07 4.25
CA GLY A 65 -20.05 2.60 5.43
C GLY A 65 -19.47 2.10 6.76
N GLU A 66 -18.19 1.72 6.78
CA GLU A 66 -17.48 1.25 7.96
C GLU A 66 -16.55 2.34 8.52
N PRO A 67 -16.51 2.55 9.84
CA PRO A 67 -15.61 3.53 10.43
C PRO A 67 -14.18 2.99 10.44
N LEU A 68 -13.23 3.75 9.91
CA LEU A 68 -11.80 3.50 10.06
C LEU A 68 -11.16 4.57 10.94
N GLU A 69 -10.20 4.14 11.77
CA GLU A 69 -9.38 5.00 12.62
C GLU A 69 -7.91 4.89 12.18
N LEU A 70 -7.25 6.05 12.03
CA LEU A 70 -5.81 6.13 11.86
C LEU A 70 -5.15 6.24 13.23
N VAL A 71 -4.26 5.32 13.54
CA VAL A 71 -3.50 5.23 14.78
C VAL A 71 -2.03 5.51 14.49
N VAL A 72 -1.48 6.50 15.20
CA VAL A 72 -0.07 6.88 15.16
C VAL A 72 0.42 6.94 16.60
N GLU A 73 1.52 6.25 16.91
CA GLU A 73 2.09 6.17 18.27
C GLU A 73 1.06 5.73 19.34
N GLY A 74 0.14 4.84 18.95
CA GLY A 74 -0.90 4.30 19.84
C GLY A 74 -2.12 5.21 20.03
N ALA A 75 -2.11 6.45 19.49
CA ALA A 75 -3.22 7.38 19.58
C ALA A 75 -4.03 7.43 18.29
N VAL A 76 -5.37 7.53 18.39
CA VAL A 76 -6.23 7.78 17.23
C VAL A 76 -6.10 9.25 16.82
N VAL A 77 -5.52 9.50 15.64
CA VAL A 77 -5.23 10.85 15.14
C VAL A 77 -6.18 11.30 14.04
N ALA A 78 -6.87 10.38 13.37
CA ALA A 78 -7.88 10.68 12.36
C ALA A 78 -8.95 9.58 12.28
N ARG A 79 -10.12 9.93 11.76
CA ARG A 79 -11.24 9.01 11.51
C ARG A 79 -11.87 9.32 10.15
N ALA A 80 -12.32 8.29 9.46
CA ALA A 80 -13.05 8.41 8.20
C ALA A 80 -14.01 7.22 8.02
N MET A 81 -15.01 7.38 7.15
CA MET A 81 -15.91 6.29 6.76
C MET A 81 -15.44 5.71 5.42
N THR A 82 -15.57 4.39 5.24
CA THR A 82 -15.35 3.78 3.93
C THR A 82 -16.45 4.16 2.94
N GLY A 83 -16.07 4.48 1.71
CA GLY A 83 -17.00 4.65 0.58
C GLY A 83 -17.52 3.30 0.05
N GLY A 84 -18.37 3.34 -0.98
CA GLY A 84 -18.90 2.11 -1.61
C GLY A 84 -17.83 1.20 -2.23
N ASP A 85 -16.65 1.75 -2.52
CA ASP A 85 -15.47 1.03 -2.99
C ASP A 85 -14.58 0.50 -1.84
N GLY A 86 -15.04 0.65 -0.59
CA GLY A 86 -14.36 0.20 0.62
C GLY A 86 -13.20 1.09 1.03
N ARG A 87 -12.97 2.24 0.38
CA ARG A 87 -11.83 3.11 0.66
C ARG A 87 -12.17 4.22 1.65
N ALA A 88 -11.22 4.57 2.51
CA ALA A 88 -11.28 5.76 3.34
C ALA A 88 -9.97 6.56 3.22
N LEU A 89 -10.10 7.88 3.31
CA LEU A 89 -8.99 8.83 3.25
C LEU A 89 -8.81 9.45 4.65
N LEU A 90 -7.66 9.22 5.28
CA LEU A 90 -7.38 9.68 6.64
C LEU A 90 -6.24 10.68 6.63
N THR A 91 -6.53 11.95 6.95
CA THR A 91 -5.53 13.03 6.90
C THR A 91 -4.80 13.18 8.23
N TYR A 92 -3.47 13.25 8.19
CA TYR A 92 -2.61 13.50 9.35
C TYR A 92 -1.46 14.44 8.99
N THR A 93 -1.06 15.32 9.91
CA THR A 93 0.06 16.26 9.71
C THR A 93 1.21 15.89 10.66
N PRO A 94 2.26 15.20 10.17
CA PRO A 94 3.41 14.86 10.99
C PRO A 94 4.24 16.10 11.31
N LYS A 95 4.70 16.22 12.55
CA LYS A 95 5.54 17.35 13.00
C LYS A 95 7.03 17.13 12.75
N THR A 96 7.48 15.88 12.85
CA THR A 96 8.88 15.50 12.77
C THR A 96 9.18 14.74 11.49
N LYS A 97 10.42 14.86 11.00
CA LYS A 97 10.90 14.03 9.89
C LYS A 97 11.19 12.62 10.37
N GLY A 98 11.04 11.64 9.50
CA GLY A 98 11.30 10.24 9.80
C GLY A 98 10.41 9.29 9.02
N LEU A 99 10.54 8.01 9.36
CA LEU A 99 9.60 6.97 8.96
C LEU A 99 8.67 6.76 10.14
N VAL A 100 7.38 7.03 9.94
CA VAL A 100 6.35 6.90 10.97
C VAL A 100 5.51 5.68 10.60
N PRO A 101 5.63 4.55 11.32
CA PRO A 101 4.72 3.43 11.17
C PRO A 101 3.31 3.90 11.53
N VAL A 102 2.35 3.63 10.65
CA VAL A 102 0.94 3.97 10.87
C VAL A 102 0.10 2.71 10.81
N GLN A 103 -0.95 2.68 11.62
CA GLN A 103 -1.94 1.61 11.64
C GLN A 103 -3.31 2.20 11.29
N VAL A 104 -4.05 1.52 10.42
CA VAL A 104 -5.46 1.81 10.19
C VAL A 104 -6.25 0.63 10.73
N ARG A 105 -7.25 0.88 11.56
CA ARG A 105 -8.09 -0.18 12.15
C ARG A 105 -9.58 0.12 11.97
N VAL A 106 -10.40 -0.93 12.01
CA VAL A 106 -11.86 -0.78 12.07
C VAL A 106 -12.23 -0.18 13.42
N GLY A 107 -12.98 0.93 13.40
CA GLY A 107 -13.56 1.53 14.59
C GLY A 107 -14.69 0.69 15.18
N LYS A 108 -15.55 1.29 15.99
CA LYS A 108 -16.73 0.59 16.51
C LYS A 108 -17.72 0.30 15.38
N SER A 109 -17.71 -0.92 14.86
CA SER A 109 -18.67 -1.41 13.86
C SER A 109 -19.60 -2.49 14.45
N PRO A 110 -20.92 -2.39 14.21
CA PRO A 110 -21.85 -3.48 14.51
C PRO A 110 -21.82 -4.60 13.46
N ARG A 111 -21.29 -4.35 12.25
CA ARG A 111 -21.35 -5.26 11.10
C ARG A 111 -20.05 -6.02 10.82
N VAL A 112 -18.91 -5.42 11.18
CA VAL A 112 -17.58 -5.90 10.79
C VAL A 112 -16.72 -6.12 12.03
N ASP A 113 -15.95 -7.20 12.01
CA ASP A 113 -14.98 -7.52 13.06
C ASP A 113 -13.84 -6.50 13.12
N GLN A 114 -13.14 -6.51 14.25
CA GLN A 114 -11.90 -5.74 14.35
C GLN A 114 -10.89 -6.28 13.35
N ALA A 115 -10.39 -5.40 12.50
CA ALA A 115 -9.31 -5.67 11.56
C ALA A 115 -8.37 -4.46 11.57
N GLU A 116 -7.10 -4.72 11.26
CA GLU A 116 -6.07 -3.70 11.18
C GLU A 116 -5.17 -3.94 9.96
N GLY A 117 -4.61 -2.84 9.45
CA GLY A 117 -3.62 -2.83 8.40
C GLY A 117 -2.55 -1.79 8.73
N GLN A 118 -1.33 -2.03 8.25
CA GLN A 118 -0.19 -1.16 8.54
C GLN A 118 0.32 -0.50 7.26
N ALA A 119 0.97 0.66 7.39
CA ALA A 119 1.72 1.33 6.33
C ALA A 119 2.84 2.20 6.91
N ASN A 120 3.65 2.77 6.03
CA ASN A 120 4.63 3.79 6.40
C ASN A 120 4.16 5.17 5.93
N LEU A 121 4.11 6.11 6.86
CA LEU A 121 4.12 7.53 6.54
C LEU A 121 5.57 8.01 6.47
N VAL A 122 5.99 8.34 5.26
CA VAL A 122 7.35 8.77 4.96
C VAL A 122 7.41 10.29 5.03
N VAL A 123 8.18 10.82 5.98
CA VAL A 123 8.28 12.25 6.24
C VAL A 123 9.70 12.74 5.99
N TRP A 124 9.93 13.37 4.85
CA TRP A 124 11.25 13.81 4.40
C TRP A 124 11.35 15.31 4.20
N GLU A 125 12.56 15.84 4.32
CA GLU A 125 12.85 17.20 3.90
C GLU A 125 13.06 17.22 2.38
N LYS A 126 12.40 18.14 1.67
CA LYS A 126 12.43 18.23 0.19
C LYS A 126 13.81 18.44 -0.45
N ARG A 127 14.82 18.76 0.37
CA ARG A 127 16.22 18.96 -0.09
C ARG A 127 17.05 17.68 -0.13
N GLN A 128 16.56 16.58 0.42
CA GLN A 128 17.33 15.32 0.44
C GLN A 128 17.33 14.70 -0.97
N PRO A 129 18.49 14.24 -1.49
CA PRO A 129 18.56 13.49 -2.75
C PRO A 129 17.64 12.26 -2.74
N ILE A 130 16.90 12.03 -3.82
CA ILE A 130 15.98 10.88 -3.96
C ILE A 130 16.39 10.03 -5.16
N LEU A 131 16.62 8.74 -4.91
CA LEU A 131 16.67 7.71 -5.94
C LEU A 131 15.28 7.11 -6.14
N VAL A 132 14.88 6.94 -7.39
CA VAL A 132 13.66 6.22 -7.75
C VAL A 132 14.06 4.89 -8.35
N ILE A 133 13.60 3.80 -7.75
CA ILE A 133 14.03 2.44 -8.08
C ILE A 133 12.83 1.66 -8.57
N GLU A 134 12.88 1.19 -9.81
CA GLU A 134 11.92 0.22 -10.32
C GLU A 134 12.14 -1.12 -9.60
N LEU A 135 11.12 -1.69 -8.95
CA LEU A 135 11.23 -2.93 -8.17
C LEU A 135 11.85 -4.07 -9.00
N SER A 136 11.51 -4.16 -10.28
CA SER A 136 12.03 -5.19 -11.18
C SER A 136 13.57 -5.20 -11.21
N SER A 137 14.24 -4.05 -11.10
CA SER A 137 15.72 -3.94 -11.07
C SER A 137 16.38 -4.57 -9.83
N LEU A 138 15.58 -4.89 -8.79
CA LEU A 138 16.03 -5.52 -7.55
C LEU A 138 15.86 -7.04 -7.55
N LEU A 139 15.19 -7.62 -8.54
CA LEU A 139 14.84 -9.05 -8.55
C LEU A 139 15.80 -9.86 -9.42
N GLU A 140 16.17 -11.07 -9.03
CA GLU A 140 16.81 -11.99 -9.96
C GLU A 140 15.84 -12.35 -11.10
N GLN A 141 16.38 -12.55 -12.31
CA GLN A 141 15.58 -13.13 -13.39
C GLN A 141 15.56 -14.65 -13.24
N PRO A 142 14.40 -15.31 -13.42
CA PRO A 142 14.39 -16.75 -13.53
C PRO A 142 15.26 -17.17 -14.72
N ALA A 143 16.11 -18.17 -14.52
CA ALA A 143 16.90 -18.74 -15.61
C ALA A 143 15.95 -19.22 -16.74
N PRO A 144 16.32 -19.06 -18.02
CA PRO A 144 15.51 -19.57 -19.12
C PRO A 144 15.36 -21.09 -18.97
N SER A 145 14.16 -21.53 -18.55
CA SER A 145 13.83 -22.94 -18.41
C SER A 145 13.25 -23.47 -19.71
N ARG A 146 13.67 -24.68 -20.11
CA ARG A 146 13.06 -25.44 -21.22
C ARG A 146 11.74 -26.11 -20.83
N VAL A 147 11.38 -26.06 -19.55
CA VAL A 147 10.15 -26.63 -19.02
C VAL A 147 9.13 -25.48 -18.89
N PRO A 148 7.92 -25.61 -19.46
CA PRO A 148 6.88 -24.61 -19.27
C PRO A 148 6.62 -24.43 -17.77
N PRO A 149 6.54 -23.19 -17.27
CA PRO A 149 6.33 -22.95 -15.85
C PRO A 149 5.01 -23.59 -15.42
N ILE A 150 5.09 -24.58 -14.52
CA ILE A 150 3.93 -25.11 -13.81
C ILE A 150 3.70 -24.17 -12.63
N GLY A 151 2.74 -23.26 -12.78
CA GLY A 151 2.38 -22.27 -11.76
C GLY A 151 3.04 -20.91 -11.94
N VAL A 152 2.41 -19.89 -11.35
CA VAL A 152 2.91 -18.51 -11.30
C VAL A 152 3.85 -18.43 -10.10
N THR A 153 5.16 -18.29 -10.30
CA THR A 153 6.07 -17.94 -9.20
C THR A 153 5.58 -16.63 -8.58
N LEU A 154 5.12 -16.67 -7.34
CA LEU A 154 4.78 -15.45 -6.62
C LEU A 154 6.04 -14.61 -6.48
N GLU A 155 5.93 -13.30 -6.68
CA GLU A 155 7.08 -12.41 -6.50
C GLU A 155 7.66 -12.46 -5.09
N SER A 156 6.86 -12.87 -4.09
CA SER A 156 7.32 -13.14 -2.73
C SER A 156 8.43 -14.18 -2.63
N GLU A 157 8.56 -15.07 -3.63
CA GLU A 157 9.57 -16.12 -3.68
C GLU A 157 10.81 -15.72 -4.50
N ARG A 158 10.77 -14.57 -5.19
CA ARG A 158 11.89 -14.12 -6.01
C ARG A 158 13.03 -13.61 -5.13
N LYS A 159 14.24 -14.05 -5.44
CA LYS A 159 15.44 -13.61 -4.73
C LYS A 159 15.84 -12.20 -5.16
N PRO A 160 16.41 -11.40 -4.24
CA PRO A 160 17.07 -10.16 -4.58
C PRO A 160 18.24 -10.40 -5.53
N LEU A 161 18.44 -9.50 -6.50
CA LEU A 161 19.63 -9.48 -7.33
C LEU A 161 20.88 -9.32 -6.44
N ALA A 162 21.97 -10.00 -6.82
CA ALA A 162 23.23 -9.96 -6.09
C ALA A 162 23.67 -8.53 -5.74
N ASP A 163 24.16 -8.37 -4.51
CA ASP A 163 24.63 -7.11 -3.91
C ASP A 163 23.57 -5.98 -3.77
N ALA A 164 22.35 -6.14 -4.29
CA ALA A 164 21.34 -5.07 -4.30
C ALA A 164 21.00 -4.54 -2.90
N VAL A 165 20.80 -5.46 -1.94
CA VAL A 165 20.47 -5.11 -0.56
C VAL A 165 21.61 -4.32 0.09
N GLU A 166 22.85 -4.82 -0.02
CA GLU A 166 24.02 -4.21 0.60
C GLU A 166 24.32 -2.83 0.00
N GLU A 167 24.32 -2.73 -1.32
CA GLU A 167 24.70 -1.52 -2.04
C GLU A 167 23.63 -0.43 -1.89
N LEU A 168 22.35 -0.79 -1.93
CA LEU A 168 21.28 0.16 -1.63
C LEU A 168 21.28 0.57 -0.16
N GLY A 169 21.64 -0.34 0.76
CA GLY A 169 21.91 -0.03 2.16
C GLY A 169 22.94 1.09 2.32
N LYS A 170 24.09 0.97 1.66
CA LYS A 170 25.15 1.98 1.69
C LYS A 170 24.70 3.33 1.11
N LEU A 171 23.96 3.31 -0.01
CA LEU A 171 23.43 4.53 -0.65
C LEU A 171 22.45 5.30 0.25
N THR A 172 21.63 4.56 1.01
CA THR A 172 20.57 5.14 1.84
C THR A 172 20.97 5.42 3.28
N GLN A 173 22.13 4.92 3.73
CA GLN A 173 22.63 5.11 5.09
C GLN A 173 22.79 6.61 5.43
N PHE A 174 23.26 7.41 4.47
CA PHE A 174 23.58 8.82 4.72
C PHE A 174 23.06 9.81 3.69
N TYR A 175 22.95 9.41 2.42
CA TYR A 175 22.83 10.37 1.34
C TYR A 175 21.46 10.34 0.63
N TYR A 176 21.06 9.16 0.15
CA TYR A 176 19.82 9.05 -0.63
C TYR A 176 18.62 8.64 0.22
N ARG A 177 17.47 9.21 -0.12
CA ARG A 177 16.16 8.60 0.13
C ARG A 177 15.78 7.75 -1.08
N VAL A 178 14.94 6.76 -0.84
CA VAL A 178 14.55 5.81 -1.89
C VAL A 178 13.04 5.75 -2.05
N ILE A 179 12.60 5.93 -3.29
CA ILE A 179 11.26 5.63 -3.73
C ILE A 179 11.31 4.32 -4.51
N TYR A 180 10.57 3.31 -4.06
CA TYR A 180 10.38 2.08 -4.82
C TYR A 180 9.14 2.21 -5.70
N VAL A 181 9.26 1.91 -6.97
CA VAL A 181 8.15 1.94 -7.94
C VAL A 181 7.80 0.52 -8.33
N VAL A 182 6.52 0.18 -8.23
CA VAL A 182 6.03 -1.14 -8.59
C VAL A 182 4.73 -1.06 -9.36
N GLU A 183 4.61 -1.94 -10.36
CA GLU A 183 3.39 -2.10 -11.14
C GLU A 183 2.37 -2.96 -10.39
N GLY A 184 1.09 -2.56 -10.40
CA GLY A 184 -0.02 -3.38 -9.92
C GLY A 184 -1.37 -2.70 -10.05
N ARG A 185 -2.33 -3.38 -10.70
CA ARG A 185 -3.72 -2.91 -10.86
C ARG A 185 -4.43 -2.75 -9.51
N ASP A 186 -4.27 -3.70 -8.59
CA ASP A 186 -4.65 -3.50 -7.19
C ASP A 186 -3.45 -2.96 -6.41
N GLY A 187 -3.30 -1.63 -6.40
CA GLY A 187 -2.21 -0.96 -5.70
C GLY A 187 -2.20 -1.18 -4.19
N PHE A 188 -3.32 -1.54 -3.56
CA PHE A 188 -3.36 -1.80 -2.13
C PHE A 188 -2.73 -3.15 -1.79
N GLN A 189 -3.20 -4.20 -2.45
CA GLN A 189 -2.66 -5.55 -2.26
C GLN A 189 -1.18 -5.59 -2.66
N ARG A 190 -0.86 -4.95 -3.80
CA ARG A 190 0.49 -4.89 -4.31
C ARG A 190 1.45 -4.16 -3.38
N SER A 191 1.02 -3.04 -2.79
CA SER A 191 1.83 -2.31 -1.82
C SER A 191 2.15 -3.16 -0.59
N ALA A 192 1.17 -3.89 -0.06
CA ALA A 192 1.37 -4.76 1.10
C ALA A 192 2.36 -5.90 0.82
N GLU A 193 2.20 -6.60 -0.31
CA GLU A 193 3.08 -7.71 -0.71
C GLU A 193 4.54 -7.26 -0.88
N VAL A 194 4.75 -6.16 -1.58
CA VAL A 194 6.10 -5.65 -1.88
C VAL A 194 6.75 -5.10 -0.62
N ARG A 195 5.99 -4.45 0.27
CA ARG A 195 6.52 -3.97 1.55
C ARG A 195 7.02 -5.15 2.39
N GLU A 196 6.27 -6.24 2.45
CA GLU A 196 6.69 -7.43 3.19
C GLU A 196 7.92 -8.08 2.54
N TRP A 197 7.97 -8.17 1.20
CA TRP A 197 9.14 -8.69 0.49
C TRP A 197 10.41 -7.84 0.77
N LEU A 198 10.30 -6.51 0.68
CA LEU A 198 11.42 -5.59 0.97
C LEU A 198 11.90 -5.76 2.42
N LYS A 199 10.97 -5.88 3.37
CA LYS A 199 11.27 -6.10 4.79
C LYS A 199 11.95 -7.45 5.01
N HIS A 200 11.40 -8.53 4.44
CA HIS A 200 11.94 -9.89 4.56
C HIS A 200 13.38 -9.96 4.06
N HIS A 201 13.67 -9.32 2.93
CA HIS A 201 15.02 -9.27 2.34
C HIS A 201 15.90 -8.14 2.89
N LYS A 202 15.44 -7.41 3.93
CA LYS A 202 16.20 -6.36 4.64
C LYS A 202 16.62 -5.20 3.73
N PHE A 203 15.84 -4.88 2.72
CA PHE A 203 16.04 -3.66 1.95
C PHE A 203 15.81 -2.41 2.84
N PRO A 204 16.50 -1.29 2.56
CA PRO A 204 16.24 -0.03 3.24
C PRO A 204 14.77 0.38 3.11
N THR A 205 14.16 0.79 4.21
CA THR A 205 12.78 1.29 4.18
C THR A 205 12.71 2.61 3.41
N GLY A 206 11.79 2.68 2.46
CA GLY A 206 11.56 3.84 1.60
C GLY A 206 10.09 4.09 1.36
N TYR A 207 9.79 5.02 0.46
CA TYR A 207 8.41 5.25 0.01
C TYR A 207 8.05 4.28 -1.11
N LEU A 208 7.02 3.49 -0.91
CA LEU A 208 6.53 2.56 -1.94
C LEU A 208 5.41 3.20 -2.77
N MET A 209 5.67 3.37 -4.06
CA MET A 209 4.75 3.93 -5.02
C MET A 209 4.27 2.86 -6.00
N THR A 210 2.99 2.52 -5.89
CA THR A 210 2.30 1.66 -6.85
C THR A 210 1.74 2.45 -8.02
N LEU A 211 2.02 1.99 -9.23
CA LEU A 211 1.41 2.47 -10.48
C LEU A 211 0.60 1.34 -11.12
N PRO A 212 -0.54 1.63 -11.77
CA PRO A 212 -1.33 0.59 -12.46
C PRO A 212 -0.56 -0.05 -13.61
N VAL A 213 0.28 0.74 -14.28
CA VAL A 213 1.20 0.35 -15.35
C VAL A 213 2.46 1.20 -15.24
N ILE A 214 3.63 0.64 -15.52
CA ILE A 214 4.89 1.39 -15.64
C ILE A 214 5.22 1.55 -17.12
N ASP A 215 4.68 2.62 -17.72
CA ASP A 215 5.06 3.10 -19.03
C ASP A 215 5.71 4.50 -18.96
N THR A 216 6.30 4.94 -20.07
CA THR A 216 7.05 6.20 -20.16
C THR A 216 6.21 7.42 -19.77
N ASN A 217 4.93 7.44 -20.12
CA ASN A 217 4.03 8.55 -19.85
C ASN A 217 3.55 8.51 -18.39
N THR A 218 3.10 7.36 -17.92
CA THR A 218 2.61 7.18 -16.55
C THR A 218 3.69 7.48 -15.51
N MET A 219 4.87 6.89 -15.66
CA MET A 219 6.01 7.21 -14.79
C MET A 219 6.43 8.67 -14.93
N GLY A 220 6.41 9.17 -16.17
CA GLY A 220 6.74 10.55 -16.47
C GLY A 220 5.85 11.57 -15.75
N THR A 221 4.54 11.45 -15.91
CA THR A 221 3.55 12.27 -15.20
C THR A 221 3.79 12.24 -13.70
N LYS A 222 4.16 11.06 -13.15
CA LYS A 222 4.43 10.94 -11.73
C LYS A 222 5.69 11.67 -11.27
N ILE A 223 6.73 11.71 -12.10
CA ILE A 223 7.92 12.56 -11.85
C ILE A 223 7.51 14.03 -11.84
N ASP A 224 6.69 14.46 -12.79
CA ASP A 224 6.22 15.85 -12.89
C ASP A 224 5.38 16.24 -11.68
N GLU A 225 4.47 15.36 -11.23
CA GLU A 225 3.69 15.54 -10.00
C GLU A 225 4.60 15.65 -8.76
N LEU A 226 5.62 14.80 -8.64
CA LEU A 226 6.58 14.87 -7.54
C LEU A 226 7.34 16.21 -7.55
N HIS A 227 7.82 16.65 -8.72
CA HIS A 227 8.51 17.93 -8.87
C HIS A 227 7.59 19.13 -8.58
N ALA A 228 6.33 19.08 -9.01
CA ALA A 228 5.31 20.09 -8.73
C ALA A 228 4.98 20.15 -7.23
N ALA A 229 4.93 18.99 -6.55
CA ALA A 229 4.82 18.89 -5.10
C ALA A 229 6.11 19.34 -4.36
N GLY A 230 7.18 19.69 -5.08
CA GLY A 230 8.43 20.24 -4.55
C GLY A 230 9.54 19.21 -4.32
N TRP A 231 9.35 17.94 -4.69
CA TRP A 231 10.36 16.88 -4.62
C TRP A 231 11.33 16.94 -5.81
N ARG A 232 11.92 18.12 -6.06
CA ARG A 232 12.83 18.39 -7.20
C ARG A 232 14.18 17.67 -7.10
N THR A 233 14.43 16.97 -6.00
CA THR A 233 15.60 16.13 -5.78
C THR A 233 15.47 14.72 -6.34
N VAL A 234 14.30 14.38 -6.91
CA VAL A 234 14.13 13.23 -7.81
C VAL A 234 14.89 13.53 -9.11
N LYS A 235 16.11 13.02 -9.23
CA LYS A 235 17.00 13.30 -10.36
C LYS A 235 17.54 12.06 -11.06
N VAL A 236 17.51 10.90 -10.40
CA VAL A 236 18.04 9.65 -10.93
C VAL A 236 17.03 8.53 -10.75
N GLY A 237 16.74 7.84 -11.86
CA GLY A 237 16.01 6.58 -11.88
C GLY A 237 16.95 5.40 -12.05
N VAL A 238 16.74 4.33 -11.28
CA VAL A 238 17.42 3.04 -11.49
C VAL A 238 16.35 2.01 -11.84
N GLY A 239 16.43 1.44 -13.03
CA GLY A 239 15.39 0.55 -13.53
C GLY A 239 15.91 -0.56 -14.41
N ARG A 240 15.03 -1.50 -14.73
CA ARG A 240 15.27 -2.56 -15.70
C ARG A 240 14.56 -2.27 -17.01
N SER A 241 13.34 -1.73 -16.95
CA SER A 241 12.53 -1.55 -18.15
C SER A 241 12.93 -0.32 -18.93
N LYS A 242 12.90 -0.46 -20.26
CA LYS A 242 13.15 0.64 -21.19
C LYS A 242 12.23 1.83 -20.95
N ALA A 243 10.93 1.56 -20.74
CA ALA A 243 9.91 2.59 -20.55
C ALA A 243 10.15 3.43 -19.28
N PHE A 244 10.49 2.78 -18.16
CA PHE A 244 10.84 3.48 -16.93
C PHE A 244 12.05 4.41 -17.13
N VAL A 245 13.10 3.91 -17.77
CA VAL A 245 14.35 4.65 -18.04
C VAL A 245 14.09 5.84 -18.96
N GLU A 246 13.31 5.64 -20.03
CA GLU A 246 12.92 6.70 -20.96
C GLU A 246 12.14 7.82 -20.27
N ALA A 247 11.31 7.53 -19.26
CA ALA A 247 10.55 8.54 -18.53
C ALA A 247 11.46 9.59 -17.88
N PHE A 248 12.61 9.16 -17.34
CA PHE A 248 13.63 10.05 -16.77
C PHE A 248 14.38 10.80 -17.87
N LEU A 249 14.84 10.11 -18.91
CA LEU A 249 15.65 10.71 -19.97
C LEU A 249 14.88 11.77 -20.78
N GLN A 250 13.58 11.56 -21.03
CA GLN A 250 12.72 12.56 -21.70
C GLN A 250 12.61 13.86 -20.89
N ARG A 251 12.75 13.78 -19.56
CA ARG A 251 12.79 14.93 -18.63
C ARG A 251 14.19 15.47 -18.39
N ARG A 252 15.17 15.02 -19.17
CA ARG A 252 16.58 15.37 -19.02
C ARG A 252 17.14 15.02 -17.63
N LEU A 253 16.57 14.00 -17.00
CA LEU A 253 17.06 13.41 -15.76
C LEU A 253 17.98 12.23 -16.08
N GLU A 254 18.72 11.78 -15.07
CA GLU A 254 19.62 10.63 -15.23
C GLU A 254 18.87 9.32 -15.03
N ALA A 255 19.31 8.29 -15.74
CA ALA A 255 18.77 6.95 -15.60
C ALA A 255 19.86 5.90 -15.75
N ILE A 256 19.82 4.88 -14.89
CA ILE A 256 20.72 3.73 -14.89
C ILE A 256 19.91 2.46 -15.12
N MET A 257 20.28 1.69 -16.13
CA MET A 257 19.74 0.36 -16.36
C MET A 257 20.54 -0.70 -15.61
N VAL A 258 19.84 -1.55 -14.83
CA VAL A 258 20.43 -2.69 -14.10
C VAL A 258 19.39 -3.83 -13.98
N PRO A 259 19.80 -5.10 -14.16
CA PRO A 259 21.10 -5.56 -14.67
C PRO A 259 21.34 -5.11 -16.12
N GLU A 260 22.55 -5.36 -16.64
CA GLU A 260 22.89 -5.02 -18.02
C GLU A 260 21.87 -5.63 -19.00
N PRO A 261 21.18 -4.82 -19.81
CA PRO A 261 20.13 -5.30 -20.70
C PRO A 261 20.73 -5.89 -21.98
N SER A 262 19.91 -6.60 -22.75
CA SER A 262 20.29 -7.12 -24.07
C SER A 262 20.62 -5.99 -25.06
N LYS A 263 21.43 -6.31 -26.08
CA LYS A 263 21.80 -5.36 -27.15
C LYS A 263 20.53 -4.86 -27.85
N GLY A 264 20.35 -3.53 -27.90
CA GLY A 264 19.22 -2.86 -28.56
C GLY A 264 18.14 -2.33 -27.59
N ASP A 265 18.15 -2.76 -26.33
CA ASP A 265 17.16 -2.36 -25.33
C ASP A 265 17.55 -1.10 -24.56
N VAL A 266 18.79 -0.61 -24.74
CA VAL A 266 19.33 0.56 -24.02
C VAL A 266 18.87 1.86 -24.70
N PRO A 267 18.10 2.73 -24.02
CA PRO A 267 17.80 4.07 -24.53
C PRO A 267 19.06 4.91 -24.73
N ARG A 268 19.02 5.82 -25.71
CA ARG A 268 20.11 6.78 -25.95
C ARG A 268 20.31 7.65 -24.70
N LYS A 269 21.55 7.75 -24.21
CA LYS A 269 21.98 8.47 -22.99
C LYS A 269 21.71 7.76 -21.66
N ALA A 270 21.11 6.57 -21.66
CA ALA A 270 21.04 5.77 -20.44
C ALA A 270 22.44 5.33 -20.02
N LYS A 271 22.72 5.36 -18.71
CA LYS A 271 23.86 4.65 -18.14
C LYS A 271 23.49 3.18 -18.02
N VAL A 272 24.44 2.28 -18.27
CA VAL A 272 24.25 0.83 -18.08
C VAL A 272 25.17 0.37 -16.96
N ALA A 273 24.61 -0.41 -16.03
CA ALA A 273 25.33 -1.05 -14.95
C ALA A 273 25.12 -2.56 -15.00
N LYS A 274 26.22 -3.30 -14.85
CA LYS A 274 26.18 -4.78 -14.83
C LYS A 274 25.57 -5.35 -13.55
N ASP A 275 25.79 -4.67 -12.43
CA ASP A 275 25.40 -5.07 -11.08
C ASP A 275 25.19 -3.84 -10.18
N TRP A 276 24.71 -4.06 -8.96
CA TRP A 276 24.44 -2.97 -8.01
C TRP A 276 25.70 -2.29 -7.47
N LYS A 277 26.87 -2.94 -7.51
CA LYS A 277 28.16 -2.30 -7.19
C LYS A 277 28.52 -1.26 -8.27
N ASP A 278 28.23 -1.55 -9.53
CA ASP A 278 28.43 -0.65 -10.66
C ASP A 278 27.39 0.48 -10.70
N VAL A 279 26.14 0.23 -10.25
CA VAL A 279 25.14 1.30 -10.03
C VAL A 279 25.70 2.36 -9.09
N ARG A 280 26.22 1.96 -7.91
CA ARG A 280 26.78 2.92 -6.93
C ARG A 280 27.93 3.75 -7.50
N LYS A 281 28.76 3.20 -8.40
CA LYS A 281 29.88 3.91 -9.04
C LYS A 281 29.42 4.94 -10.08
N LYS A 282 28.20 4.81 -10.59
CA LYS A 282 27.63 5.65 -11.66
C LYS A 282 26.70 6.75 -11.15
N LEU A 283 26.33 6.69 -9.87
CA LEU A 283 25.67 7.75 -9.11
C LEU A 283 26.70 8.78 -8.64
#